data_AF-F5GYD4-F1
#
_entry.id   AF-F5GYD4-F1
#
_cell.length_a   1.000
_cell.length_b   1.000
_cell.length_c   1.000
_cell.angle_alpha   90.00
_cell.angle_beta   90.00
_cell.angle_gamma   90.00
#
_symmetry.space_group_name_H-M   'P 1'
#
loop_
_entity.id
_entity.type
_entity.pdbx_description
1 polymer ?
#
loop_
_entity_poly.entity_id
_entity_poly.type
_entity_poly.pdbx_seq_one_letter_code
_entity_poly.pdbx_strand_id
1 'polypeptide(L)' 'MAQTPAFDKPKVELHVHLDGSIKPETILYYGRRRGIALPANTAEGLLNVIGMDKPLTLPDFLAKFDYYMPAIARL' A
#
# COMPACT_ATOMS: atom_id res chain seq x y z
N MET A 1 -4.23 21.38 1.83
CA MET A 1 -3.37 22.25 2.67
C MET A 1 -2.31 21.36 3.28
N ALA A 2 -1.02 21.66 3.11
CA ALA A 2 0.02 20.87 3.76
C ALA A 2 -0.03 21.12 5.27
N GLN A 3 -0.19 20.07 6.08
CA GLN A 3 -0.17 20.18 7.53
C GLN A 3 1.25 20.51 8.00
N THR A 4 1.39 21.44 8.94
CA THR A 4 2.65 21.67 9.64
C THR A 4 3.03 20.38 10.40
N PRO A 5 4.25 19.85 10.24
CA PRO A 5 4.66 18.63 10.94
C PRO A 5 4.62 18.83 12.46
N ALA A 6 4.05 17.86 13.19
CA ALA A 6 4.03 17.89 14.66
C ALA A 6 5.45 17.86 15.28
N PHE A 7 6.42 17.28 14.57
CA PHE A 7 7.82 17.21 14.99
C PHE A 7 8.75 17.33 13.77
N ASP A 8 9.33 18.51 13.57
CA ASP A 8 10.24 18.81 12.45
C ASP A 8 11.72 18.76 12.86
N LYS A 9 12.15 17.55 13.27
CA LYS A 9 13.55 17.20 13.60
C LYS A 9 13.85 15.78 13.05
N PRO A 10 15.13 15.34 13.03
CA PRO A 10 15.48 13.98 12.65
C PRO A 10 14.73 12.92 13.46
N LYS A 11 14.32 11.85 12.79
CA LYS A 11 13.55 10.73 13.36
C LYS A 11 14.25 9.43 13.03
N VAL A 12 14.02 8.42 13.86
CA VAL A 12 14.50 7.05 13.64
C VAL A 12 13.30 6.13 13.55
N GLU A 13 13.25 5.30 12.52
CA GLU A 13 12.24 4.27 12.32
C GLU A 13 12.94 2.91 12.28
N LEU A 14 12.65 2.06 13.27
CA LEU A 14 13.33 0.76 13.42
C LEU A 14 12.48 -0.41 12.92
N HIS A 15 11.18 -0.21 12.74
CA HIS A 15 10.24 -1.24 12.33
C HIS A 15 9.30 -0.69 11.28
N VAL A 16 9.56 -1.03 10.03
CA VAL A 16 8.68 -0.75 8.89
C VAL A 16 8.79 -1.90 7.90
N HIS A 17 7.65 -2.35 7.40
CA HIS A 17 7.57 -3.44 6.43
C HIS A 17 7.69 -2.85 5.02
N LEU A 18 8.67 -3.33 4.24
CA LEU A 18 8.90 -2.84 2.87
C LEU A 18 7.72 -3.18 1.94
N ASP A 19 7.22 -4.41 2.02
CA ASP A 19 6.04 -4.89 1.30
C ASP A 19 4.76 -4.15 1.70
N GLY A 20 4.67 -3.67 2.95
CA GLY A 20 3.61 -2.78 3.43
C GLY A 20 3.78 -1.29 3.08
N SER A 21 4.87 -0.88 2.42
CA SER A 21 5.23 0.53 2.16
C SER A 21 5.43 0.86 0.68
N ILE A 22 4.77 0.10 -0.21
CA ILE A 22 4.90 0.25 -1.66
C ILE A 22 4.01 1.40 -2.14
N LYS A 23 4.55 2.25 -3.03
CA LYS A 23 3.78 3.31 -3.69
C LYS A 23 2.63 2.71 -4.52
N PRO A 24 1.37 3.20 -4.40
CA PRO A 24 0.24 2.72 -5.19
C PRO A 24 0.45 2.81 -6.70
N GLU A 25 1.15 3.85 -7.17
CA GLU A 25 1.48 4.04 -8.58
C GLU A 25 2.41 2.94 -9.09
N THR A 26 3.34 2.47 -8.24
CA THR A 26 4.25 1.36 -8.55
C THR A 26 3.48 0.04 -8.67
N ILE A 27 2.50 -0.20 -7.80
CA ILE A 27 1.62 -1.38 -7.88
C ILE A 27 0.85 -1.35 -9.20
N LEU A 28 0.23 -0.23 -9.57
CA LEU A 28 -0.48 -0.07 -10.85
C LEU A 28 0.42 -0.29 -12.06
N TYR A 29 1.62 0.28 -12.01
CA TYR A 29 2.60 0.15 -13.07
C TYR A 29 2.94 -1.33 -13.33
N TYR A 30 3.30 -2.08 -12.29
CA TYR A 30 3.66 -3.49 -12.46
C TYR A 30 2.44 -4.38 -12.74
N GLY A 31 1.27 -4.09 -12.15
CA GLY A 31 0.03 -4.78 -12.49
C GLY A 31 -0.28 -4.69 -13.98
N ARG A 32 -0.22 -3.47 -14.55
CA ARG A 32 -0.39 -3.24 -16.00
C ARG A 32 0.70 -3.92 -16.82
N ARG A 33 1.97 -3.72 -16.45
CA ARG A 33 3.13 -4.27 -17.19
C ARG A 33 3.11 -5.79 -17.27
N ARG A 34 2.59 -6.45 -16.24
CA ARG A 34 2.56 -7.92 -16.12
C ARG A 34 1.22 -8.55 -16.48
N GLY A 35 0.21 -7.75 -16.81
CA GLY A 35 -1.14 -8.25 -17.08
C GLY A 35 -1.83 -8.86 -15.86
N ILE A 36 -1.50 -8.39 -14.65
CA ILE A 36 -2.09 -8.86 -13.39
C ILE A 36 -3.25 -7.94 -13.03
N ALA A 37 -4.44 -8.55 -12.84
CA ALA A 37 -5.63 -7.82 -12.43
C ALA A 37 -5.45 -7.21 -11.03
N LEU A 38 -5.86 -5.96 -10.89
CA LEU A 38 -5.88 -5.23 -9.63
C LEU A 38 -7.32 -4.78 -9.33
N PRO A 39 -7.69 -4.58 -8.06
CA PRO A 39 -9.06 -4.20 -7.68
C PRO A 39 -9.42 -2.76 -8.06
N ALA A 40 -8.47 -1.96 -8.55
CA ALA A 40 -8.69 -0.61 -9.04
C ALA A 40 -7.66 -0.22 -10.12
N ASN A 41 -7.97 0.82 -10.91
CA ASN A 41 -7.14 1.33 -12.00
C ASN A 41 -6.53 2.73 -11.75
N THR A 42 -6.77 3.29 -10.56
CA THR A 42 -6.19 4.57 -10.09
C THR A 42 -5.54 4.38 -8.71
N ALA A 43 -4.58 5.24 -8.37
CA ALA A 43 -3.86 5.16 -7.10
C ALA A 43 -4.80 5.37 -5.90
N GLU A 44 -5.68 6.36 -6.01
CA GLU A 44 -6.75 6.63 -5.03
C GLU A 44 -7.70 5.43 -4.88
N GLY A 45 -8.14 4.82 -5.99
CA GLY A 45 -8.99 3.65 -5.96
C GLY A 45 -8.33 2.45 -5.27
N LEU A 46 -7.03 2.24 -5.50
CA LEU A 46 -6.27 1.20 -4.80
C LEU A 46 -6.16 1.49 -3.31
N LEU A 47 -5.87 2.74 -2.92
CA LEU A 47 -5.78 3.13 -1.51
C LEU A 47 -7.11 2.93 -0.78
N ASN A 48 -8.24 3.22 -1.42
CA ASN A 48 -9.56 3.00 -0.83
C ASN A 48 -9.86 1.51 -0.58
N VAL A 49 -9.27 0.60 -1.35
CA VAL A 49 -9.46 -0.86 -1.20
C VAL A 49 -8.44 -1.46 -0.20
N ILE A 50 -7.17 -1.10 -0.34
CA ILE A 50 -6.06 -1.67 0.44
C ILE A 50 -5.95 -1.01 1.81
N GLY A 51 -6.15 0.31 1.87
CA GLY A 51 -6.12 1.11 3.10
C GLY A 51 -7.25 0.77 4.07
N MET A 52 -7.10 1.23 5.30
CA MET A 52 -7.99 0.93 6.41
C MET A 52 -8.15 2.14 7.33
N ASP A 53 -9.33 2.75 7.33
CA ASP A 53 -9.68 3.85 8.25
C ASP A 53 -10.43 3.37 9.50
N LYS A 54 -10.84 2.10 9.52
CA LYS A 54 -11.58 1.47 10.62
C LYS A 54 -10.80 0.27 11.16
N PRO A 55 -10.86 0.01 12.48
CA PRO A 55 -10.23 -1.16 13.07
C PRO A 55 -10.78 -2.46 12.48
N LEU A 56 -9.89 -3.43 12.26
CA LEU A 56 -10.22 -4.81 11.93
C LEU A 56 -9.44 -5.75 12.86
N THR A 57 -9.42 -7.05 12.55
CA THR A 57 -8.53 -8.01 13.20
C THR A 57 -7.17 -8.08 12.52
N LEU A 58 -6.15 -8.64 13.19
CA LEU A 58 -4.83 -8.85 12.59
C LEU A 58 -4.90 -9.73 11.31
N PRO A 59 -5.65 -10.85 11.28
CA PRO A 59 -5.85 -11.60 10.04
C PRO A 59 -6.45 -10.77 8.91
N ASP A 60 -7.45 -9.93 9.19
CA ASP A 60 -8.09 -9.10 8.17
C ASP A 60 -7.14 -8.03 7.61
N PHE A 61 -6.25 -7.48 8.46
CA PHE A 61 -5.18 -6.59 8.02
C PHE A 61 -4.20 -7.32 7.10
N LEU A 62 -3.75 -8.53 7.47
CA LEU A 62 -2.82 -9.31 6.65
C LEU A 62 -3.44 -9.74 5.32
N ALA A 63 -4.75 -9.98 5.26
CA ALA A 63 -5.45 -10.29 4.01
C ALA A 63 -5.39 -9.15 2.97
N LYS A 64 -5.06 -7.91 3.36
CA LYS A 64 -4.88 -6.80 2.41
C LYS A 64 -3.72 -7.02 1.44
N PHE A 65 -2.71 -7.80 1.84
CA PHE A 65 -1.54 -8.07 1.00
C PHE A 65 -1.91 -8.87 -0.26
N ASP A 66 -2.97 -9.68 -0.20
CA ASP A 66 -3.43 -10.51 -1.32
C ASP A 66 -3.83 -9.68 -2.55
N TYR A 67 -4.24 -8.42 -2.36
CA TYR A 67 -4.66 -7.54 -3.46
C TYR A 67 -3.53 -7.10 -4.39
N TYR A 68 -2.33 -6.91 -3.85
CA TYR A 68 -1.25 -6.23 -4.59
C TYR A 68 0.06 -7.01 -4.65
N MET A 69 0.31 -7.94 -3.72
CA MET A 69 1.52 -8.77 -3.74
C MET A 69 1.70 -9.54 -5.04
N PRO A 70 0.65 -10.07 -5.72
CA PRO A 70 0.80 -10.69 -7.03
C PRO A 70 1.46 -9.78 -8.07
N ALA A 71 1.17 -8.47 -8.06
CA ALA A 71 1.76 -7.52 -9.00
C ALA A 71 3.27 -7.33 -8.80
N ILE A 72 3.76 -7.51 -7.56
CA ILE A 72 5.14 -7.20 -7.16
C ILE A 72 6.01 -8.45 -7.06
N ALA A 73 5.59 -9.45 -6.28
CA ALA A 73 6.44 -10.55 -5.83
C ALA A 73 6.30 -11.85 -6.65
N ARG A 74 5.34 -11.91 -7.59
CA ARG A 74 5.21 -13.08 -8.46
C ARG A 74 6.43 -13.17 -9.38
N LEU A 75 6.92 -14.37 -9.73
CA LEU A 75 7.83 -14.59 -10.87
C LEU A 75 6.98 -14.98 -12.08
#